data_AF-A0A943IVD5-F1
#
_entry.id   AF-A0A943IVD5-F1
#
_cell.length_a   1.000
_cell.length_b   1.000
_cell.length_c   1.000
_cell.angle_alpha   90.00
_cell.angle_beta   90.00
_cell.angle_gamma   90.00
#
_symmetry.space_group_name_H-M   'P 1'
#
loop_
_entity.id
_entity.type
_entity.pdbx_description
1 polymer ?
#
loop_
_entity_poly.entity_id
_entity_poly.type
_entity_poly.pdbx_seq_one_letter_code
_entity_poly.pdbx_strand_id
1 'polypeptide(L)'
;MKNYIVLHGSFGSKDGNWFPWIKEQLENRNKEVVVPQMPVGVGNQNFDNWSKEFKNLKIDENTIIIAHSIAPVFVCKYLITNKIKVKKLIFVCGFNNYLGIDKDFDAVNEPMFIDNLEDVKKYCEDIVCYYSDNDPYVKFEVEKEFADKITNKQYIIKNGGHINSETGYTKFEEILKEI
;
A
#
# COMPACT_ATOMS: atom_id res chain seq x y z
N MET A 1 -10.01 2.86 -20.01
CA MET A 1 -8.58 2.64 -19.70
C MET A 1 -8.49 2.21 -18.24
N LYS A 2 -7.51 1.36 -17.87
CA LYS A 2 -7.28 1.01 -16.44
C LYS A 2 -6.44 2.13 -15.83
N ASN A 3 -6.86 2.65 -14.68
CA ASN A 3 -6.13 3.69 -13.95
C ASN A 3 -5.35 3.04 -12.81
N TYR A 4 -4.07 3.35 -12.70
CA TYR A 4 -3.21 2.84 -11.62
C TYR A 4 -2.88 3.95 -10.65
N ILE A 5 -2.92 3.64 -9.37
CA ILE A 5 -2.45 4.53 -8.31
C ILE A 5 -1.37 3.78 -7.53
N VAL A 6 -0.20 4.38 -7.38
CA VAL A 6 0.90 3.82 -6.59
C VAL A 6 1.13 4.70 -5.37
N LEU A 7 1.06 4.12 -4.17
CA LEU A 7 1.21 4.84 -2.90
C LEU A 7 2.44 4.41 -2.12
N HIS A 8 3.20 5.41 -1.67
CA HIS A 8 4.33 5.23 -0.78
C HIS A 8 3.91 5.03 0.69
N GLY A 9 4.83 4.49 1.49
CA GLY A 9 4.66 4.27 2.92
C GLY A 9 4.94 5.50 3.81
N SER A 10 5.08 5.25 5.10
CA SER A 10 5.40 6.27 6.10
C SER A 10 6.72 6.97 5.80
N PHE A 11 6.73 8.30 5.93
CA PHE A 11 7.88 9.16 5.59
C PHE A 11 8.42 8.97 4.15
N GLY A 12 7.64 8.30 3.29
CA GLY A 12 8.06 7.96 1.94
C GLY A 12 7.90 9.10 0.93
N SER A 13 8.28 8.81 -0.30
CA SER A 13 8.15 9.74 -1.42
C SER A 13 7.60 9.03 -2.64
N LYS A 14 6.89 9.77 -3.50
CA LYS A 14 6.48 9.30 -4.84
C LYS A 14 7.66 8.86 -5.71
N ASP A 15 8.86 9.34 -5.41
CA ASP A 15 10.09 9.04 -6.15
C ASP A 15 10.93 7.93 -5.50
N GLY A 16 10.44 7.33 -4.40
CA GLY A 16 11.16 6.31 -3.63
C GLY A 16 10.97 4.86 -4.13
N ASN A 17 11.77 3.96 -3.57
CA ASN A 17 11.67 2.50 -3.79
C ASN A 17 11.59 2.13 -5.28
N TRP A 18 10.65 1.26 -5.63
CA TRP A 18 10.36 0.80 -6.98
C TRP A 18 9.21 1.58 -7.64
N PHE A 19 8.71 2.66 -7.03
CA PHE A 19 7.54 3.41 -7.53
C PHE A 19 7.79 4.08 -8.89
N PRO A 20 8.94 4.76 -9.12
CA PRO A 20 9.26 5.30 -10.45
C PRO A 20 9.36 4.20 -11.51
N TRP A 21 9.98 3.07 -11.14
CA TRP A 21 10.16 1.96 -12.06
C TRP A 21 8.82 1.33 -12.47
N ILE A 22 7.92 1.03 -11.52
CA ILE A 22 6.62 0.43 -11.87
C ILE A 22 5.75 1.40 -12.66
N LYS A 23 5.84 2.70 -12.39
CA LYS A 23 5.19 3.74 -13.18
C LYS A 23 5.64 3.67 -14.63
N GLU A 24 6.94 3.68 -14.88
CA GLU A 24 7.50 3.57 -16.23
C GLU A 24 7.03 2.28 -16.94
N GLN A 25 7.07 1.13 -16.26
CA GLN A 25 6.64 -0.13 -16.85
C GLN A 25 5.17 -0.14 -17.24
N LEU A 26 4.31 0.52 -16.46
CA LEU A 26 2.88 0.62 -16.70
C LEU A 26 2.57 1.63 -17.82
N GLU A 27 3.22 2.79 -17.83
CA GLU A 27 3.07 3.82 -18.87
C GLU A 27 3.52 3.29 -20.24
N ASN A 28 4.61 2.51 -20.30
CA ASN A 28 5.06 1.81 -21.51
C ASN A 28 4.03 0.78 -22.04
N ARG A 29 3.06 0.38 -21.20
CA ARG A 29 1.92 -0.49 -21.58
C ARG A 29 0.64 0.31 -21.84
N ASN A 30 0.76 1.61 -22.15
CA ASN A 30 -0.33 2.56 -22.39
C ASN A 30 -1.34 2.59 -21.22
N LYS A 31 -0.86 2.51 -19.98
CA LYS A 31 -1.69 2.65 -18.78
C LYS A 31 -1.54 4.06 -18.21
N GLU A 32 -2.61 4.57 -17.63
CA GLU A 32 -2.60 5.82 -16.89
C GLU A 32 -2.17 5.53 -15.45
N VAL A 33 -1.12 6.20 -14.97
CA VAL A 33 -0.53 5.94 -13.65
C VAL A 33 -0.33 7.23 -12.88
N VAL A 34 -0.84 7.28 -11.66
CA VAL A 34 -0.61 8.38 -10.73
C VAL A 34 0.17 7.88 -9.52
N VAL A 35 1.22 8.61 -9.16
CA VAL A 35 2.02 8.37 -7.95
C VAL A 35 1.97 9.67 -7.14
N PRO A 36 0.92 9.87 -6.31
CA PRO A 36 0.78 11.11 -5.57
C PRO A 36 1.85 11.19 -4.48
N GLN A 37 2.31 12.40 -4.19
CA GLN A 37 3.03 12.67 -2.95
C GLN A 37 2.01 12.88 -1.84
N MET A 38 1.99 11.97 -0.86
CA MET A 38 1.13 12.10 0.30
C MET A 38 1.81 12.97 1.38
N PRO A 39 1.05 13.61 2.29
CA PRO A 39 1.62 14.35 3.41
C PRO A 39 2.50 13.47 4.29
N VAL A 40 3.70 13.93 4.63
CA VAL A 40 4.68 13.19 5.43
C VAL A 40 5.05 13.93 6.70
N GLY A 41 5.52 13.19 7.70
CA GLY A 41 6.00 13.74 8.96
C GLY A 41 4.97 13.72 10.08
N VAL A 42 5.45 13.71 11.31
CA VAL A 42 4.64 13.74 12.53
C VAL A 42 3.67 14.94 12.50
N GLY A 43 2.41 14.69 12.81
CA GLY A 43 1.33 15.69 12.75
C GLY A 43 0.71 15.89 11.37
N ASN A 44 1.46 15.63 10.29
CA ASN A 44 0.98 15.80 8.91
C ASN A 44 0.52 14.49 8.26
N GLN A 45 1.26 13.41 8.49
CA GLN A 45 0.93 12.08 8.01
C GLN A 45 -0.12 11.45 8.94
N ASN A 46 -1.37 11.48 8.51
CA ASN A 46 -2.51 10.87 9.20
C ASN A 46 -3.63 10.59 8.19
N PHE A 47 -4.64 9.83 8.62
CA PHE A 47 -5.75 9.41 7.77
C PHE A 47 -6.50 10.59 7.14
N ASP A 48 -6.78 11.64 7.90
CA ASP A 48 -7.57 12.79 7.42
C ASP A 48 -6.84 13.57 6.34
N ASN A 49 -5.55 13.85 6.56
CA ASN A 49 -4.74 14.58 5.59
C ASN A 49 -4.47 13.74 4.34
N TRP A 50 -4.20 12.44 4.48
CA TRP A 50 -4.09 11.56 3.32
C TRP A 50 -5.41 11.46 2.57
N SER A 51 -6.54 11.37 3.26
CA SER A 51 -7.88 11.36 2.63
C SER A 51 -8.17 12.64 1.86
N LYS A 52 -7.70 13.80 2.33
CA LYS A 52 -7.85 15.10 1.62
C LYS A 52 -7.07 15.15 0.31
N GLU A 53 -5.91 14.51 0.22
CA GLU A 53 -5.18 14.40 -1.05
C GLU A 53 -5.79 13.32 -1.95
N PHE A 54 -6.11 12.17 -1.36
CA PHE A 54 -6.58 11.00 -2.09
C PHE A 54 -7.95 11.20 -2.75
N LYS A 55 -8.84 12.01 -2.13
CA LYS A 55 -10.15 12.39 -2.72
C LYS A 55 -10.04 13.17 -4.03
N ASN A 56 -8.91 13.80 -4.31
CA ASN A 56 -8.71 14.58 -5.54
C ASN A 56 -8.35 13.68 -6.73
N LEU A 57 -8.09 12.39 -6.49
CA LEU A 57 -7.79 11.40 -7.51
C LEU A 57 -9.07 10.78 -8.06
N LYS A 58 -9.03 10.38 -9.33
CA LYS A 58 -10.11 9.61 -9.95
C LYS A 58 -10.00 8.13 -9.55
N ILE A 59 -10.90 7.69 -8.68
CA ILE A 59 -10.98 6.32 -8.18
C ILE A 59 -12.36 5.75 -8.50
N ASP A 60 -12.39 4.68 -9.28
CA ASP A 60 -13.61 4.00 -9.70
C ASP A 60 -13.40 2.48 -9.79
N GLU A 61 -14.43 1.72 -10.18
CA GLU A 61 -14.36 0.26 -10.27
C GLU A 61 -13.32 -0.29 -11.26
N ASN A 62 -12.69 0.56 -12.09
CA ASN A 62 -11.60 0.17 -13.00
C ASN A 62 -10.21 0.49 -12.44
N THR A 63 -10.12 1.16 -11.29
CA THR A 63 -8.85 1.55 -10.67
C THR A 63 -8.14 0.36 -10.04
N ILE A 64 -6.82 0.29 -10.23
CA ILE A 64 -5.93 -0.64 -9.54
C ILE A 64 -5.04 0.18 -8.61
N ILE A 65 -5.02 -0.17 -7.33
CA ILE A 65 -4.19 0.53 -6.33
C ILE A 65 -3.05 -0.40 -5.91
N ILE A 66 -1.82 0.09 -6.04
CA ILE A 66 -0.60 -0.54 -5.58
C ILE A 66 -0.10 0.26 -4.37
N ALA A 67 -0.02 -0.35 -3.18
CA ALA A 67 0.29 0.38 -1.96
C ALA A 67 1.37 -0.33 -1.14
N HIS A 68 2.30 0.46 -0.59
CA HIS A 68 3.43 -0.04 0.20
C HIS A 68 3.35 0.36 1.68
N SER A 69 3.78 -0.53 2.57
CA SER A 69 3.97 -0.30 4.01
C SER A 69 2.67 0.09 4.75
N ILE A 70 2.54 1.31 5.25
CA ILE A 70 1.31 1.81 5.90
C ILE A 70 0.16 2.07 4.91
N ALA A 71 0.46 2.28 3.62
CA ALA A 71 -0.55 2.68 2.65
C ALA A 71 -1.66 1.62 2.42
N PRO A 72 -1.39 0.29 2.44
CA PRO A 72 -2.42 -0.75 2.43
C PRO A 72 -3.54 -0.55 3.45
N VAL A 73 -3.24 -0.31 4.73
CA VAL A 73 -4.29 -0.10 5.74
C VAL A 73 -5.02 1.23 5.53
N PHE A 74 -4.31 2.28 5.12
CA PHE A 74 -4.94 3.54 4.72
C PHE A 74 -5.95 3.33 3.58
N VAL A 75 -5.57 2.60 2.53
CA VAL A 75 -6.43 2.32 1.37
C VAL A 75 -7.66 1.53 1.82
N CYS A 76 -7.48 0.49 2.64
CA CYS A 76 -8.60 -0.27 3.19
C CYS A 76 -9.57 0.65 3.94
N LYS A 77 -9.06 1.45 4.90
CA LYS A 77 -9.85 2.40 5.68
C LYS A 77 -10.56 3.42 4.80
N TYR A 78 -9.90 3.94 3.77
CA TYR A 78 -10.46 4.93 2.86
C TYR A 78 -11.60 4.34 2.01
N LEU A 79 -11.40 3.16 1.41
CA LEU A 79 -12.42 2.51 0.58
C LEU A 79 -13.65 2.11 1.41
N ILE A 80 -13.44 1.59 2.62
CA ILE A 80 -14.51 1.24 3.55
C ILE A 80 -15.32 2.49 3.94
N THR A 81 -14.64 3.56 4.36
CA THR A 81 -15.27 4.81 4.82
C THR A 81 -16.11 5.45 3.72
N ASN A 82 -15.58 5.51 2.49
CA ASN A 82 -16.21 6.21 1.38
C ASN A 82 -17.08 5.31 0.49
N LYS A 83 -17.11 4.01 0.78
CA LYS A 83 -17.84 2.99 0.03
C LYS A 83 -17.47 2.92 -1.46
N ILE A 84 -16.19 3.13 -1.78
CA ILE A 84 -15.67 3.18 -3.15
C ILE A 84 -15.21 1.79 -3.55
N LYS A 85 -15.66 1.30 -4.71
CA LYS A 85 -15.20 0.04 -5.29
C LYS A 85 -13.99 0.27 -6.19
N VAL A 86 -13.08 -0.69 -6.20
CA VAL A 86 -11.90 -0.70 -7.09
C VAL A 86 -11.70 -2.07 -7.70
N LYS A 87 -11.00 -2.11 -8.83
CA LYS A 87 -10.78 -3.35 -9.59
C LYS A 87 -9.89 -4.33 -8.86
N LYS A 88 -8.78 -3.83 -8.33
CA LYS A 88 -7.73 -4.66 -7.73
C LYS A 88 -6.91 -3.87 -6.71
N LEU A 89 -6.50 -4.56 -5.65
CA LEU A 89 -5.55 -4.07 -4.66
C LEU A 89 -4.30 -4.93 -4.70
N ILE A 90 -3.13 -4.30 -4.79
CA ILE A 90 -1.82 -4.95 -4.68
C ILE A 90 -1.10 -4.30 -3.51
N PHE A 91 -0.96 -5.03 -2.42
CA PHE A 91 -0.39 -4.55 -1.18
C PHE A 91 0.99 -5.16 -0.94
N VAL A 92 1.94 -4.31 -0.56
CA VAL A 92 3.35 -4.69 -0.33
C VAL A 92 3.73 -4.28 1.08
N CYS A 93 4.13 -5.23 1.92
CA CYS A 93 4.49 -5.03 3.33
C CYS A 93 3.36 -4.34 4.14
N GLY A 94 2.10 -4.74 3.90
CA GLY A 94 0.94 -4.16 4.56
C GLY A 94 0.77 -4.68 5.99
N PHE A 95 0.40 -3.79 6.92
CA PHE A 95 0.14 -4.12 8.32
C PHE A 95 -0.95 -3.24 8.92
N ASN A 96 -1.49 -3.65 10.07
CA ASN A 96 -2.49 -2.92 10.84
C ASN A 96 -2.27 -3.15 12.34
N ASN A 97 -2.62 -2.17 13.18
CA ASN A 97 -2.51 -2.27 14.65
C ASN A 97 -1.13 -2.69 15.17
N TYR A 98 -0.06 -2.23 14.52
CA TYR A 98 1.32 -2.54 14.91
C TYR A 98 2.10 -1.28 15.24
N LEU A 99 2.66 -1.26 16.44
CA LEU A 99 3.49 -0.20 16.98
C LEU A 99 4.78 -0.80 17.55
N GLY A 100 5.79 0.04 17.78
CA GLY A 100 7.09 -0.35 18.28
C GLY A 100 8.19 -0.34 17.22
N ILE A 101 7.97 0.33 16.08
CA ILE A 101 9.05 0.62 15.11
C ILE A 101 9.97 1.69 15.74
N ASP A 102 9.41 2.87 15.97
CA ASP A 102 9.94 3.94 16.81
C ASP A 102 8.82 4.96 17.06
N LYS A 103 9.08 5.94 17.92
CA LYS A 103 8.08 6.93 18.35
C LYS A 103 7.48 7.75 17.19
N ASP A 104 8.27 8.10 16.20
CA ASP A 104 7.82 8.96 15.10
C ASP A 104 7.01 8.15 14.08
N PHE A 105 7.43 6.92 13.79
CA PHE A 105 6.66 5.98 12.97
C PHE A 105 5.34 5.59 13.64
N ASP A 106 5.37 5.28 14.92
CA ASP A 106 4.18 4.91 15.69
C ASP A 106 3.14 6.05 15.66
N ALA A 107 3.59 7.30 15.85
CA ALA A 107 2.72 8.48 15.84
C ALA A 107 2.02 8.74 14.49
N VAL A 108 2.65 8.38 13.37
CA VAL A 108 2.05 8.56 12.03
C VAL A 108 1.30 7.33 11.52
N ASN A 109 1.58 6.14 12.09
CA ASN A 109 0.92 4.89 11.71
C ASN A 109 -0.40 4.70 12.47
N GLU A 110 -0.44 4.99 13.77
CA GLU A 110 -1.61 4.79 14.62
C GLU A 110 -2.92 5.39 14.03
N PRO A 111 -2.91 6.63 13.51
CA PRO A 111 -4.13 7.23 12.94
C PRO A 111 -4.66 6.52 11.68
N MET A 112 -3.84 5.70 11.03
CA MET A 112 -4.20 4.97 9.80
C MET A 112 -4.97 3.68 10.09
N PHE A 113 -4.90 3.16 11.31
CA PHE A 113 -5.49 1.87 11.67
C PHE A 113 -7.02 1.86 11.64
N ILE A 114 -7.57 0.65 11.48
CA ILE A 114 -9.00 0.37 11.36
C ILE A 114 -9.33 -1.00 11.97
N ASP A 115 -10.46 -1.12 12.65
CA ASP A 115 -10.88 -2.38 13.28
C ASP A 115 -11.49 -3.36 12.28
N ASN A 116 -12.36 -2.88 11.39
CA ASN A 116 -13.09 -3.69 10.41
C ASN A 116 -12.34 -3.87 9.09
N LEU A 117 -11.04 -4.20 9.15
CA LEU A 117 -10.17 -4.34 7.97
C LEU A 117 -10.78 -5.26 6.88
N GLU A 118 -11.40 -6.38 7.28
CA GLU A 118 -11.98 -7.36 6.35
C GLU A 118 -13.12 -6.81 5.50
N ASP A 119 -13.76 -5.72 5.92
CA ASP A 119 -14.83 -5.08 5.14
C ASP A 119 -14.33 -4.56 3.79
N VAL A 120 -13.00 -4.42 3.59
CA VAL A 120 -12.41 -4.06 2.29
C VAL A 120 -12.84 -5.04 1.19
N LYS A 121 -13.13 -6.31 1.52
CA LYS A 121 -13.62 -7.32 0.58
C LYS A 121 -14.97 -6.96 -0.06
N LYS A 122 -15.76 -6.08 0.58
CA LYS A 122 -17.01 -5.53 0.00
C LYS A 122 -16.74 -4.55 -1.14
N TYR A 123 -15.52 -4.03 -1.21
CA TYR A 123 -15.09 -2.95 -2.09
C TYR A 123 -14.04 -3.39 -3.13
N CYS A 124 -13.39 -4.53 -2.91
CA CYS A 124 -12.50 -5.15 -3.88
C CYS A 124 -12.44 -6.67 -3.67
N GLU A 125 -12.67 -7.43 -4.73
CA GLU A 125 -12.61 -8.91 -4.69
C GLU A 125 -11.22 -9.46 -5.05
N ASP A 126 -10.45 -8.74 -5.89
CA ASP A 126 -9.08 -9.13 -6.29
C ASP A 126 -8.06 -8.37 -5.44
N ILE A 127 -7.57 -9.02 -4.38
CA ILE A 127 -6.57 -8.47 -3.47
C ILE A 127 -5.34 -9.39 -3.50
N VAL A 128 -4.16 -8.81 -3.68
CA VAL A 128 -2.88 -9.52 -3.66
C VAL A 128 -1.97 -8.92 -2.61
N CYS A 129 -1.34 -9.75 -1.78
CA CYS A 129 -0.38 -9.30 -0.78
C CYS A 129 1.02 -9.86 -1.06
N TYR A 130 2.03 -8.99 -0.98
CA TYR A 130 3.44 -9.34 -0.95
C TYR A 130 4.03 -8.87 0.38
N TYR A 131 4.86 -9.69 1.00
CA TYR A 131 5.58 -9.34 2.22
C TYR A 131 6.84 -10.21 2.35
N SER A 132 7.70 -9.94 3.32
CA SER A 132 9.02 -10.57 3.42
C SER A 132 9.15 -11.42 4.68
N ASP A 133 10.01 -12.45 4.63
CA ASP A 133 10.34 -13.26 5.80
C ASP A 133 11.37 -12.63 6.75
N ASN A 134 11.96 -11.49 6.37
CA ASN A 134 13.00 -10.80 7.12
C ASN A 134 12.84 -9.26 7.16
N ASP A 135 11.60 -8.77 7.13
CA ASP A 135 11.32 -7.35 7.29
C ASP A 135 11.91 -6.80 8.61
N PRO A 136 12.78 -5.77 8.57
CA PRO A 136 13.46 -5.26 9.77
C PRO A 136 12.58 -4.33 10.62
N TYR A 137 11.44 -3.85 10.12
CA TYR A 137 10.58 -2.90 10.82
C TYR A 137 9.30 -3.56 11.34
N VAL A 138 8.65 -4.36 10.50
CA VAL A 138 7.37 -5.01 10.82
C VAL A 138 7.60 -6.51 10.99
N LYS A 139 7.10 -7.09 12.08
CA LYS A 139 7.26 -8.54 12.30
C LYS A 139 6.53 -9.33 11.22
N PHE A 140 7.14 -10.42 10.78
CA PHE A 140 6.57 -11.35 9.81
C PHE A 140 5.13 -11.76 10.15
N GLU A 141 4.85 -12.09 11.42
CA GLU A 141 3.53 -12.53 11.86
C GLU A 141 2.46 -11.46 11.67
N VAL A 142 2.84 -10.18 11.77
CA VAL A 142 1.92 -9.04 11.64
C VAL A 142 1.56 -8.82 10.18
N GLU A 143 2.54 -8.84 9.28
CA GLU A 143 2.29 -8.72 7.83
C GLU A 143 1.47 -9.91 7.33
N LYS A 144 1.79 -11.12 7.84
CA LYS A 144 1.02 -12.32 7.57
C LYS A 144 -0.42 -12.21 8.08
N GLU A 145 -0.64 -11.75 9.32
CA GLU A 145 -1.99 -11.58 9.87
C GLU A 145 -2.81 -10.59 9.05
N PHE A 146 -2.20 -9.48 8.61
CA PHE A 146 -2.84 -8.52 7.72
C PHE A 146 -3.28 -9.18 6.41
N ALA A 147 -2.39 -9.92 5.76
CA ALA A 147 -2.67 -10.62 4.50
C ALA A 147 -3.77 -11.68 4.67
N ASP A 148 -3.66 -12.54 5.70
CA ASP A 148 -4.62 -13.61 6.01
C ASP A 148 -6.05 -13.06 6.19
N LYS A 149 -6.19 -11.86 6.78
CA LYS A 149 -7.50 -11.22 6.97
C LYS A 149 -8.15 -10.82 5.66
N ILE A 150 -7.39 -10.40 4.65
CA ILE A 150 -7.95 -9.74 3.45
C ILE A 150 -7.88 -10.57 2.18
N THR A 151 -6.99 -11.55 2.07
CA THR A 151 -6.84 -12.34 0.84
C THR A 151 -6.25 -13.73 1.07
N ASN A 152 -6.57 -14.65 0.15
CA ASN A 152 -5.88 -15.93 0.02
C ASN A 152 -4.72 -15.87 -0.99
N LYS A 153 -4.60 -14.79 -1.76
CA LYS A 153 -3.56 -14.61 -2.77
C LYS A 153 -2.42 -13.77 -2.22
N GLN A 154 -1.49 -14.45 -1.56
CA GLN A 154 -0.37 -13.83 -0.88
C GLN A 154 0.96 -14.51 -1.22
N TYR A 155 2.04 -13.74 -1.22
CA TYR A 155 3.38 -14.17 -1.63
C TYR A 155 4.43 -13.69 -0.63
N ILE A 156 5.23 -14.63 -0.12
CA ILE A 156 6.37 -14.34 0.75
C ILE A 156 7.62 -14.21 -0.12
N ILE A 157 8.28 -13.05 -0.03
CA ILE A 157 9.56 -12.77 -0.67
C ILE A 157 10.66 -13.13 0.30
N LYS A 158 11.50 -14.11 -0.06
CA LYS A 158 12.61 -14.51 0.79
C LYS A 158 13.70 -13.46 0.79
N ASN A 159 14.15 -13.05 1.98
CA ASN A 159 15.18 -12.06 2.20
C ASN A 159 14.91 -10.69 1.54
N GLY A 160 13.64 -10.30 1.42
CA GLY A 160 13.25 -9.04 0.75
C GLY A 160 13.41 -7.76 1.61
N GLY A 161 13.71 -7.90 2.90
CA GLY A 161 13.61 -6.83 3.88
C GLY A 161 12.22 -6.17 3.84
N HIS A 162 12.14 -4.85 3.85
CA HIS A 162 10.85 -4.14 3.72
C HIS A 162 10.43 -3.87 2.26
N ILE A 163 11.03 -4.58 1.30
CA ILE A 163 10.79 -4.42 -0.14
C ILE A 163 10.93 -2.93 -0.55
N ASN A 164 11.97 -2.29 -0.01
CA ASN A 164 12.26 -0.87 -0.17
C ASN A 164 13.65 -0.67 -0.81
N SER A 165 14.01 0.57 -1.13
CA SER A 165 15.32 0.85 -1.73
C SER A 165 16.50 0.51 -0.81
N GLU A 166 16.31 0.58 0.51
CA GLU A 166 17.36 0.22 1.49
C GLU A 166 17.73 -1.27 1.41
N THR A 167 16.77 -2.11 1.01
CA THR A 167 16.96 -3.55 0.78
C THR A 167 17.17 -3.89 -0.70
N GLY A 168 17.45 -2.89 -1.54
CA GLY A 168 17.78 -3.06 -2.96
C GLY A 168 16.59 -3.03 -3.94
N TYR A 169 15.37 -2.85 -3.45
CA TYR A 169 14.16 -2.81 -4.29
C TYR A 169 13.94 -1.43 -4.92
N THR A 170 14.75 -1.13 -5.93
CA THR A 170 14.49 -0.04 -6.90
C THR A 170 13.65 -0.53 -8.09
N LYS A 171 13.42 -1.85 -8.17
CA LYS A 171 12.54 -2.54 -9.13
C LYS A 171 11.81 -3.65 -8.39
N PHE A 172 10.62 -4.02 -8.86
CA PHE A 172 9.86 -5.13 -8.27
C PHE A 172 9.03 -5.86 -9.35
N GLU A 173 9.66 -6.81 -10.03
CA GLU A 173 9.12 -7.46 -11.23
C GLU A 173 7.91 -8.36 -10.95
N GLU A 174 7.81 -8.91 -9.75
CA GLU A 174 6.73 -9.79 -9.33
C GLU A 174 5.36 -9.13 -9.47
N ILE A 175 5.26 -7.82 -9.20
CA ILE A 175 4.00 -7.07 -9.35
C ILE A 175 3.51 -7.08 -10.81
N LEU A 176 4.40 -7.14 -11.80
CA LEU A 176 3.99 -7.15 -13.22
C LEU A 176 3.19 -8.42 -13.60
N LYS A 177 3.28 -9.49 -12.81
CA LYS A 177 2.48 -10.72 -12.99
C LYS A 177 1.01 -10.52 -12.63
N GLU A 178 0.69 -9.43 -11.93
CA GLU A 178 -0.64 -9.13 -11.41
C GLU A 178 -1.42 -8.07 -12.20
N ILE A 179 -0.81 -7.49 -13.23
CA ILE A 179 -1.25 -6.28 -13.97
C ILE A 179 -1.99 -6.62 -15.28
#